data_AF-A0A7W2MI69-F1
#
_entry.id   AF-A0A7W2MI69-F1
#
_cell.length_a   1.000
_cell.length_b   1.000
_cell.length_c   1.000
_cell.angle_alpha   90.00
_cell.angle_beta   90.00
_cell.angle_gamma   90.00
#
_symmetry.space_group_name_H-M   'P 1'
#
loop_
_entity.id
_entity.type
_entity.pdbx_description
1 polymer ?
#
loop_
_entity_poly.entity_id
_entity_poly.type
_entity_poly.pdbx_seq_one_letter_code
_entity_poly.pdbx_strand_id
1 'polypeptide(L)'
;MNWLAKINLNTVVVRLGAFRSALLLLLIIAICLYSGYRVGNFYHGYQVKTLAQQQTRLSKLYEKNVEQSSQINTLEVELEVERMANQHSQELLKMMESEHYEVKKELAFYEKVMAPEKTVDGLVIDRLLLHPTASPHHFRFQIVLVQQQLRKRFAKGYVDFTLFGSLNNEPSQLKLSQISASTKKDLSFSFQYFQIVEGEFTLPENFLPEKLELATILPKNKWQKYQRLDESFIWGELLKNTP
;
A
#
# COMPACT_ATOMS: atom_id res chain seq x y z
N MET A 1 38.76 -53.81 -53.33
CA MET A 1 40.01 -54.07 -52.58
C MET A 1 40.50 -55.50 -52.88
N ASN A 2 41.19 -55.74 -54.01
CA ASN A 2 41.69 -57.07 -54.40
C ASN A 2 43.23 -57.21 -54.27
N TRP A 3 43.88 -56.34 -53.50
CA TRP A 3 45.34 -56.34 -53.37
C TRP A 3 45.84 -57.38 -52.34
N LEU A 4 45.03 -57.71 -51.34
CA LEU A 4 45.36 -58.73 -50.32
C LEU A 4 45.44 -60.15 -50.92
N ALA A 5 44.61 -60.46 -51.93
CA ALA A 5 44.63 -61.75 -52.62
C ALA A 5 45.91 -62.00 -53.45
N LYS A 6 46.73 -60.96 -53.69
CA LYS A 6 48.02 -61.06 -54.40
C LYS A 6 49.22 -61.29 -53.47
N ILE A 7 49.04 -61.21 -52.15
CA ILE A 7 50.11 -61.43 -51.18
C ILE A 7 50.22 -62.94 -50.93
N ASN A 8 51.05 -63.61 -51.73
CA ASN A 8 51.34 -65.01 -51.53
C ASN A 8 52.45 -65.15 -50.47
N LEU A 9 52.12 -65.64 -49.28
CA LEU A 9 53.09 -65.83 -48.19
C LEU A 9 54.26 -66.73 -48.63
N ASN A 10 53.99 -67.68 -49.51
CA ASN A 10 54.98 -68.61 -50.03
C ASN A 10 56.07 -67.91 -50.86
N THR A 11 55.72 -66.86 -51.62
CA THR A 11 56.72 -66.13 -52.44
C THR A 11 57.65 -65.28 -51.57
N VAL A 12 57.16 -64.77 -50.43
CA VAL A 12 57.95 -64.03 -49.45
C VAL A 12 58.94 -64.97 -48.74
N VAL A 13 58.48 -66.17 -48.35
CA VAL A 13 59.32 -67.19 -47.70
C VAL A 13 60.42 -67.70 -48.63
N VAL A 14 60.10 -67.98 -49.90
CA VAL A 14 61.07 -68.45 -50.91
C VAL A 14 62.13 -67.38 -51.23
N ARG A 15 61.77 -66.09 -51.25
CA ARG A 15 62.69 -65.00 -51.66
C ARG A 15 63.59 -64.48 -50.53
N LEU A 16 63.11 -64.49 -49.28
CA LEU A 16 63.84 -63.96 -48.11
C LEU A 16 64.41 -65.06 -47.20
N GLY A 17 64.00 -66.31 -47.39
CA GLY A 17 64.30 -67.43 -46.51
C GLY A 17 63.32 -67.53 -45.32
N ALA A 18 63.17 -68.73 -44.76
CA ALA A 18 62.21 -69.03 -43.69
C ALA A 18 62.45 -68.20 -42.41
N PHE A 19 63.72 -67.95 -42.06
CA PHE A 19 64.08 -67.22 -40.85
C PHE A 19 63.69 -65.72 -40.90
N ARG A 20 64.01 -65.04 -42.02
CA ARG A 20 63.73 -63.59 -42.15
C ARG A 20 62.23 -63.31 -42.27
N SER A 21 61.48 -64.19 -42.92
CA SER A 21 60.02 -64.08 -43.04
C SER A 21 59.30 -64.33 -41.70
N ALA A 22 59.76 -65.31 -40.90
CA ALA A 22 59.26 -65.51 -39.54
C ALA A 22 59.53 -64.29 -38.63
N LEU A 23 60.70 -63.68 -38.73
CA LEU A 23 61.05 -62.48 -37.97
C LEU A 23 60.18 -61.27 -38.35
N LEU A 24 59.88 -61.08 -39.65
CA LEU A 24 58.94 -60.05 -40.10
C LEU A 24 57.52 -60.28 -39.57
N LEU A 25 57.05 -61.53 -39.57
CA LEU A 25 55.73 -61.88 -39.05
C LEU A 25 55.64 -61.59 -37.53
N LEU A 26 56.65 -62.02 -36.77
CA LEU A 26 56.74 -61.71 -35.33
C LEU A 26 56.75 -60.20 -35.06
N LEU A 27 57.47 -59.43 -35.87
CA LEU A 27 57.51 -57.98 -35.75
C LEU A 27 56.14 -57.34 -36.02
N ILE A 28 55.40 -57.81 -37.03
CA ILE A 28 54.03 -57.35 -37.32
C ILE A 28 53.09 -57.68 -36.15
N ILE A 29 53.16 -58.90 -35.61
CA ILE A 29 52.36 -59.30 -34.43
C ILE A 29 52.69 -58.39 -33.23
N ALA A 30 53.98 -58.14 -32.97
CA ALA A 30 54.40 -57.29 -31.87
C ALA A 30 53.89 -55.84 -32.03
N ILE A 31 53.92 -55.29 -33.25
CA ILE A 31 53.37 -53.96 -33.54
C ILE A 31 51.85 -53.93 -33.33
N CYS A 32 51.11 -54.95 -33.79
CA CYS A 32 49.66 -55.04 -33.60
C CYS A 32 49.29 -55.17 -32.12
N LEU A 33 50.01 -55.98 -31.34
CA LEU A 33 49.80 -56.12 -29.90
C LEU A 33 50.11 -54.81 -29.16
N TYR A 34 51.23 -54.16 -29.49
CA TYR A 34 51.62 -52.90 -28.87
C TYR A 34 50.62 -51.78 -29.18
N SER A 35 50.20 -51.64 -30.44
CA SER A 35 49.22 -50.61 -30.83
C SER A 35 47.85 -50.87 -30.21
N GLY A 36 47.38 -52.12 -30.23
CA GLY A 36 46.14 -52.53 -29.57
C GLY A 36 46.13 -52.25 -28.07
N TYR A 37 47.21 -52.61 -27.37
CA TYR A 37 47.38 -52.32 -25.94
C TYR A 37 47.40 -50.81 -25.66
N ARG A 38 48.14 -50.02 -26.45
CA ARG A 38 48.22 -48.56 -26.29
C ARG A 38 46.86 -47.87 -26.52
N VAL A 39 46.14 -48.25 -27.58
CA VAL A 39 44.81 -47.70 -27.88
C VAL A 39 43.80 -48.11 -26.81
N GLY A 40 43.79 -49.39 -26.42
CA GLY A 40 42.92 -49.90 -25.36
C GLY A 40 43.12 -49.17 -24.03
N ASN A 41 44.37 -48.97 -23.61
CA ASN A 41 44.68 -48.27 -22.36
C ASN A 41 44.30 -46.78 -22.42
N PHE A 42 44.44 -46.12 -23.58
CA PHE A 42 43.98 -44.74 -23.78
C PHE A 42 42.45 -44.63 -23.66
N TYR A 43 41.71 -45.51 -24.33
CA TYR A 43 40.24 -45.54 -24.24
C TYR A 43 39.75 -45.88 -22.83
N HIS A 44 40.40 -46.82 -22.14
CA HIS A 44 40.07 -47.15 -20.76
C HIS A 44 40.28 -45.95 -19.83
N GLY A 45 41.41 -45.25 -19.93
CA GLY A 45 41.67 -44.03 -19.17
C GLY A 45 40.66 -42.92 -19.45
N TYR A 46 40.20 -42.78 -20.70
CA TYR A 46 39.14 -41.84 -21.06
C TYR A 46 37.80 -42.24 -20.42
N GLN A 47 37.39 -43.50 -20.52
CA GLN A 47 36.12 -44.00 -19.95
C GLN A 47 36.07 -43.83 -18.44
N VAL A 48 37.15 -44.13 -17.72
CA VAL A 48 37.23 -43.95 -16.26
C VAL A 48 37.07 -42.47 -15.88
N LYS A 49 37.73 -41.56 -16.62
CA LYS A 49 37.58 -40.12 -16.40
C LYS A 49 36.16 -39.63 -16.66
N THR A 50 35.55 -40.06 -17.77
CA THR A 50 34.17 -39.71 -18.10
C THR A 50 33.19 -40.21 -17.04
N LEU A 51 33.35 -41.45 -16.57
CA LEU A 51 32.52 -42.04 -15.51
C LEU A 51 32.66 -41.25 -14.20
N ALA A 52 33.89 -40.92 -13.79
CA ALA A 52 34.14 -40.11 -12.60
C ALA A 52 33.51 -38.71 -12.70
N GLN A 53 33.60 -38.07 -13.87
CA GLN A 53 32.96 -36.78 -14.13
C GLN A 53 31.43 -36.88 -14.09
N GLN A 54 30.85 -37.94 -14.65
CA GLN A 54 29.42 -38.18 -14.63
C GLN A 54 28.91 -38.42 -13.20
N GLN A 55 29.61 -39.24 -12.41
CA GLN A 55 29.29 -39.45 -11.00
C GLN A 55 29.36 -38.14 -10.20
N THR A 56 30.40 -37.34 -10.42
CA THR A 56 30.54 -36.02 -9.78
C THR A 56 29.44 -35.04 -10.19
N ARG A 57 29.02 -35.06 -11.46
CA ARG A 57 27.90 -34.22 -11.93
C ARG A 57 26.59 -34.67 -11.30
N LEU A 58 26.38 -35.99 -11.22
CA LEU A 58 25.19 -36.58 -10.63
C LEU A 58 25.11 -36.27 -9.14
N SER A 59 26.19 -36.39 -8.38
CA SER A 59 26.21 -36.03 -6.95
C SER A 59 25.88 -34.54 -6.74
N LYS A 60 26.47 -33.64 -7.53
CA LYS A 60 26.15 -32.20 -7.48
C LYS A 60 24.69 -31.89 -7.81
N LEU A 61 24.11 -32.61 -8.78
CA LEU A 61 22.70 -32.44 -9.12
C LEU A 61 21.78 -32.92 -7.99
N TYR A 62 22.12 -34.02 -7.34
CA TYR A 62 21.39 -34.50 -6.15
C TYR A 62 21.49 -33.52 -4.99
N GLU A 63 22.68 -33.00 -4.70
CA GLU A 63 22.89 -31.99 -3.66
C GLU A 63 22.04 -30.74 -3.93
N LYS A 64 22.09 -30.22 -5.16
CA LYS A 64 21.27 -29.09 -5.58
C LYS A 64 19.77 -29.38 -5.48
N ASN A 65 19.34 -30.59 -5.84
CA ASN A 65 17.93 -30.97 -5.74
C ASN A 65 17.45 -31.00 -4.28
N VAL A 66 18.27 -31.55 -3.37
CA VAL A 66 17.97 -31.56 -1.93
C VAL A 66 17.93 -30.13 -1.38
N GLU A 67 18.88 -29.27 -1.76
CA GLU A 67 18.89 -27.86 -1.36
C GLU A 67 17.63 -27.12 -1.84
N GLN A 68 17.28 -27.28 -3.12
CA GLN A 68 16.07 -26.66 -3.70
C GLN A 68 14.79 -27.19 -3.04
N SER A 69 14.71 -28.49 -2.78
CA SER A 69 13.56 -29.06 -2.08
C SER A 69 13.44 -28.52 -0.66
N SER A 70 14.57 -28.35 0.05
CA SER A 70 14.57 -27.75 1.38
C SER A 70 14.11 -26.29 1.33
N GLN A 71 14.57 -25.51 0.34
CA GLN A 71 14.15 -24.12 0.16
C GLN A 71 12.65 -24.02 -0.11
N ILE A 72 12.10 -24.89 -0.98
CA ILE A 72 10.67 -24.94 -1.26
C ILE A 72 9.88 -25.24 0.01
N ASN A 73 10.28 -26.26 0.78
CA ASN A 73 9.59 -26.60 2.02
C ASN A 73 9.61 -25.44 3.03
N THR A 74 10.74 -24.72 3.16
CA THR A 74 10.82 -23.53 4.02
C THR A 74 9.86 -22.45 3.55
N LEU A 75 9.85 -22.14 2.25
CA LEU A 75 8.97 -21.11 1.67
C LEU A 75 7.48 -21.49 1.82
N GLU A 76 7.13 -22.77 1.71
CA GLU A 76 5.76 -23.24 1.93
C GLU A 76 5.31 -23.01 3.38
N VAL A 77 6.18 -23.30 4.35
CA VAL A 77 5.90 -23.04 5.77
C VAL A 77 5.79 -21.55 6.05
N GLU A 78 6.70 -20.73 5.52
CA GLU A 78 6.65 -19.27 5.65
C GLU A 78 5.34 -18.70 5.08
N LEU A 79 4.94 -19.16 3.89
CA LEU A 79 3.69 -18.74 3.25
C LEU A 79 2.45 -19.12 4.07
N GLU A 80 2.44 -20.31 4.66
CA GLU A 80 1.31 -20.75 5.49
C GLU A 80 1.21 -19.92 6.78
N VAL A 81 2.36 -19.61 7.41
CA VAL A 81 2.40 -18.70 8.56
C VAL A 81 1.92 -17.30 8.18
N GLU A 82 2.34 -16.77 7.03
CA GLU A 82 1.90 -15.46 6.55
C GLU A 82 0.38 -15.43 6.29
N ARG A 83 -0.17 -16.50 5.70
CA ARG A 83 -1.62 -16.64 5.49
C ARG A 83 -2.39 -16.64 6.81
N MET A 84 -1.95 -17.42 7.79
CA MET A 84 -2.58 -17.46 9.11
C MET A 84 -2.50 -16.09 9.80
N ALA A 85 -1.34 -15.42 9.76
CA ALA A 85 -1.17 -14.09 10.33
C ALA A 85 -2.08 -13.05 9.64
N ASN A 86 -2.23 -13.14 8.32
CA ASN A 86 -3.11 -12.28 7.54
C ASN A 86 -4.59 -12.50 7.91
N GLN A 87 -5.04 -13.75 7.96
CA GLN A 87 -6.40 -14.10 8.40
C GLN A 87 -6.68 -13.58 9.81
N HIS A 88 -5.77 -13.82 10.75
CA HIS A 88 -5.91 -13.33 12.11
C HIS A 88 -5.97 -11.79 12.19
N SER A 89 -5.16 -11.10 11.38
CA SER A 89 -5.19 -9.63 11.29
C SER A 89 -6.53 -9.13 10.73
N GLN A 90 -7.10 -9.80 9.73
CA GLN A 90 -8.41 -9.45 9.18
C GLN A 90 -9.53 -9.67 10.21
N GLU A 91 -9.47 -10.75 10.98
CA GLU A 91 -10.42 -11.02 12.07
C GLU A 91 -10.34 -9.95 13.16
N LEU A 92 -9.13 -9.56 13.56
CA LEU A 92 -8.92 -8.51 14.55
C LEU A 92 -9.45 -7.16 14.07
N LEU A 93 -9.19 -6.79 12.80
CA LEU A 93 -9.73 -5.57 12.20
C LEU A 93 -11.26 -5.56 12.22
N LYS A 94 -11.88 -6.67 11.85
CA LYS A 94 -13.35 -6.81 11.86
C LYS A 94 -13.91 -6.69 13.28
N MET A 95 -13.23 -7.27 14.27
CA MET A 95 -13.61 -7.15 15.68
C MET A 95 -13.54 -5.70 16.16
N MET A 96 -12.42 -5.02 15.88
CA MET A 96 -12.23 -3.61 16.23
C MET A 96 -13.24 -2.69 15.55
N GLU A 97 -13.57 -2.93 14.28
CA GLU A 97 -14.60 -2.17 13.57
C GLU A 97 -15.99 -2.35 14.22
N SER A 98 -16.34 -3.59 14.60
CA SER A 98 -17.59 -3.89 15.29
C SER A 98 -17.67 -3.21 16.66
N GLU A 99 -16.60 -3.27 17.45
CA GLU A 99 -16.53 -2.61 18.77
C GLU A 99 -16.65 -1.09 18.62
N HIS A 100 -15.90 -0.50 17.69
CA HIS A 100 -15.95 0.93 17.42
C HIS A 100 -17.34 1.39 16.94
N TYR A 101 -18.03 0.58 16.14
CA TYR A 101 -19.40 0.85 15.72
C TYR A 101 -20.37 0.85 16.90
N GLU A 102 -20.30 -0.14 17.80
CA GLU A 102 -21.16 -0.19 18.98
C GLU A 102 -20.89 0.99 19.93
N VAL A 103 -19.62 1.35 20.17
CA VAL A 103 -19.27 2.53 20.97
C VAL A 103 -19.83 3.82 20.35
N LYS A 104 -19.70 4.00 19.03
CA LYS A 104 -20.28 5.17 18.33
C LYS A 104 -21.79 5.23 18.46
N LYS A 105 -22.46 4.09 18.38
CA LYS A 105 -23.91 3.98 18.51
C LYS A 105 -24.38 4.30 19.93
N GLU A 106 -23.67 3.83 20.95
CA GLU A 106 -23.91 4.20 22.35
C GLU A 106 -23.73 5.70 22.58
N LEU A 107 -22.66 6.30 22.03
CA LEU A 107 -22.42 7.73 22.12
C LEU A 107 -23.53 8.55 21.45
N ALA A 108 -23.94 8.19 20.23
CA ALA A 108 -25.02 8.87 19.52
C ALA A 108 -26.36 8.77 20.28
N PHE A 109 -26.62 7.63 20.94
CA PHE A 109 -27.78 7.48 21.82
C PHE A 109 -27.70 8.41 23.03
N TYR A 110 -26.54 8.46 23.70
CA TYR A 110 -26.32 9.34 24.85
C TYR A 110 -26.51 10.82 24.48
N GLU A 111 -25.92 11.26 23.37
CA GLU A 111 -26.08 12.63 22.85
C GLU A 111 -27.55 12.98 22.61
N LYS A 112 -28.31 12.05 22.01
CA LYS A 112 -29.74 12.23 21.75
C LYS A 112 -30.56 12.38 23.04
N VAL A 113 -30.19 11.69 24.12
CA VAL A 113 -30.90 11.75 25.41
C VAL A 113 -30.50 13.00 26.21
N MET A 114 -29.22 13.37 26.22
CA MET A 114 -28.68 14.38 27.14
C MET A 114 -28.67 15.81 26.57
N ALA A 115 -28.65 15.99 25.25
CA ALA A 115 -28.60 17.32 24.62
C ALA A 115 -29.59 17.46 23.44
N PRO A 116 -30.91 17.35 23.68
CA PRO A 116 -31.92 17.42 22.61
C PRO A 116 -31.90 18.76 21.85
N GLU A 117 -31.41 19.84 22.48
CA GLU A 117 -31.28 21.18 21.89
C GLU A 117 -30.27 21.26 20.73
N LYS A 118 -29.34 20.30 20.59
CA LYS A 118 -28.40 20.22 19.45
C LYS A 118 -29.02 19.68 18.15
N THR A 119 -30.29 19.28 18.16
CA THR A 119 -30.93 18.57 17.02
C THR A 119 -32.26 19.19 16.56
N VAL A 120 -32.42 20.52 16.67
CA VAL A 120 -33.68 21.18 16.36
C VAL A 120 -33.96 21.19 14.84
N ASP A 121 -35.02 20.47 14.43
CA ASP A 121 -35.58 20.35 13.06
C ASP A 121 -34.66 19.72 12.00
N GLY A 122 -33.64 18.97 12.44
CA GLY A 122 -32.84 18.10 11.59
C GLY A 122 -31.72 18.78 10.80
N LEU A 123 -31.38 20.03 11.09
CA LEU A 123 -30.17 20.70 10.61
C LEU A 123 -29.12 20.70 11.72
N VAL A 124 -27.91 20.25 11.40
CA VAL A 124 -26.79 20.17 12.35
C VAL A 124 -25.53 20.74 11.70
N ILE A 125 -24.73 21.44 12.50
CA ILE A 125 -23.37 21.82 12.15
C ILE A 125 -22.50 20.58 12.43
N ASP A 126 -22.06 19.91 11.37
CA ASP A 126 -21.23 18.70 11.52
C ASP A 126 -19.80 19.06 11.94
N ARG A 127 -19.25 20.11 11.33
CA ARG A 127 -17.88 20.54 11.59
C ARG A 127 -17.66 22.01 11.26
N LEU A 128 -16.86 22.67 12.08
CA LEU A 128 -16.20 23.95 11.79
C LEU A 128 -14.69 23.72 11.74
N LEU A 129 -14.08 24.04 10.61
CA LEU A 129 -12.63 24.03 10.41
C LEU A 129 -12.13 25.46 10.27
N LEU A 130 -10.98 25.74 10.89
CA LEU A 130 -10.32 27.03 10.83
C LEU A 130 -8.84 26.84 10.50
N HIS A 131 -8.40 27.43 9.41
CA HIS A 131 -7.04 27.30 8.89
C HIS A 131 -6.34 28.66 8.88
N PRO A 132 -5.19 28.81 9.56
CA PRO A 132 -4.33 29.98 9.34
C PRO A 132 -3.78 29.95 7.90
N THR A 133 -3.69 31.12 7.28
CA THR A 133 -3.09 31.27 5.94
C THR A 133 -1.64 31.74 6.05
N ALA A 134 -0.97 31.89 4.90
CA ALA A 134 0.40 32.43 4.86
C ALA A 134 0.49 33.90 5.32
N SER A 135 -0.61 34.66 5.21
CA SER A 135 -0.67 36.05 5.67
C SER A 135 -0.95 36.09 7.18
N PRO A 136 -0.20 36.88 7.97
CA PRO A 136 -0.47 37.05 9.39
C PRO A 136 -1.90 37.48 9.66
N HIS A 137 -2.51 36.93 10.71
CA HIS A 137 -3.88 37.23 11.14
C HIS A 137 -4.99 36.92 10.12
N HIS A 138 -4.67 36.26 9.00
CA HIS A 138 -5.63 35.89 7.98
C HIS A 138 -5.97 34.40 8.06
N PHE A 139 -7.26 34.10 8.14
CA PHE A 139 -7.78 32.75 8.36
C PHE A 139 -8.82 32.40 7.31
N ARG A 140 -8.84 31.13 6.92
CA ARG A 140 -9.92 30.52 6.12
C ARG A 140 -10.74 29.62 7.03
N PHE A 141 -12.05 29.67 6.88
CA PHE A 141 -12.95 28.75 7.58
C PHE A 141 -13.74 27.91 6.58
N GLN A 142 -14.11 26.71 7.03
CA GLN A 142 -15.04 25.83 6.34
C GLN A 142 -16.07 25.32 7.35
N ILE A 143 -17.35 25.49 7.04
CA ILE A 143 -18.47 25.02 7.85
C ILE A 143 -19.18 23.92 7.07
N VAL A 144 -19.22 22.73 7.64
CA VAL A 144 -19.94 21.58 7.08
C VAL A 144 -21.33 21.52 7.72
N LEU A 145 -22.36 21.75 6.91
CA LEU A 145 -23.76 21.67 7.34
C LEU A 145 -24.38 20.38 6.81
N VAL A 146 -25.12 19.67 7.67
CA VAL A 146 -25.76 18.40 7.33
C VAL A 146 -27.23 18.42 7.74
N GLN A 147 -28.08 17.84 6.90
CA GLN A 147 -29.48 17.62 7.22
C GLN A 147 -29.70 16.16 7.64
N GLN A 148 -29.88 15.92 8.94
CA GLN A 148 -30.08 14.58 9.52
C GLN A 148 -31.47 13.99 9.25
N GLN A 149 -32.48 14.83 8.93
CA GLN A 149 -33.82 14.33 8.58
C GLN A 149 -33.98 14.16 7.06
N LEU A 150 -34.49 12.98 6.65
CA LEU A 150 -34.92 12.68 5.28
C LEU A 150 -36.13 13.55 4.88
N ARG A 151 -35.90 14.83 4.62
CA ARG A 151 -36.88 15.71 3.96
C ARG A 151 -36.57 15.76 2.47
N LYS A 152 -37.61 15.72 1.64
CA LYS A 152 -37.50 15.88 0.18
C LYS A 152 -37.16 17.31 -0.27
N ARG A 153 -36.91 18.25 0.64
CA ARG A 153 -36.75 19.69 0.34
C ARG A 153 -35.41 20.20 0.84
N PHE A 154 -34.91 21.22 0.16
CA PHE A 154 -33.65 21.90 0.48
C PHE A 154 -33.78 22.74 1.76
N ALA A 155 -32.79 22.65 2.66
CA ALA A 155 -32.57 23.60 3.73
C ALA A 155 -31.97 24.89 3.17
N LYS A 156 -32.59 26.04 3.44
CA LYS A 156 -32.14 27.34 2.93
C LYS A 156 -31.92 28.34 4.06
N GLY A 157 -30.73 28.91 4.11
CA GLY A 157 -30.33 29.83 5.16
C GLY A 157 -29.00 30.50 4.86
N TYR A 158 -28.42 31.07 5.89
CA TYR A 158 -27.06 31.60 5.86
C TYR A 158 -26.39 31.37 7.20
N VAL A 159 -25.07 31.33 7.19
CA VAL A 159 -24.24 31.30 8.39
C VAL A 159 -23.76 32.71 8.71
N ASP A 160 -23.60 32.98 9.99
CA ASP A 160 -22.97 34.17 10.53
C ASP A 160 -22.19 33.75 11.77
N PHE A 161 -21.12 34.47 12.12
CA PHE A 161 -20.44 34.19 13.38
C PHE A 161 -19.88 35.46 14.02
N THR A 162 -19.73 35.38 15.34
CA THR A 162 -19.13 36.42 16.17
C THR A 162 -17.95 35.83 16.93
N LEU A 163 -16.82 36.52 16.87
CA LEU A 163 -15.63 36.22 17.66
C LEU A 163 -15.65 37.04 18.93
N PHE A 164 -15.41 36.39 20.05
CA PHE A 164 -15.23 36.99 21.36
C PHE A 164 -13.78 36.82 21.79
N GLY A 165 -13.23 37.87 22.38
CA GLY A 165 -11.85 37.88 22.85
C GLY A 165 -11.49 39.23 23.45
N SER A 166 -10.22 39.60 23.36
CA SER A 166 -9.73 40.90 23.81
C SER A 166 -9.08 41.69 22.68
N LEU A 167 -9.40 42.97 22.55
CA LEU A 167 -8.70 43.91 21.66
C LEU A 167 -7.94 44.91 22.55
N ASN A 168 -6.63 45.02 22.38
CA ASN A 168 -5.79 45.89 23.24
C ASN A 168 -6.01 45.62 24.74
N ASN A 169 -6.14 44.35 25.13
CA ASN A 169 -6.42 43.88 26.49
C ASN A 169 -7.79 44.26 27.08
N GLU A 170 -8.73 44.78 26.27
CA GLU A 170 -10.11 45.01 26.68
C GLU A 170 -11.06 43.99 26.03
N PRO A 171 -12.07 43.47 26.75
CA PRO A 171 -13.06 42.55 26.17
C PRO A 171 -13.75 43.17 24.96
N SER A 172 -13.72 42.46 23.84
CA SER A 172 -14.28 42.93 22.57
C SER A 172 -14.91 41.78 21.79
N GLN A 173 -15.88 42.13 20.95
CA GLN A 173 -16.53 41.20 20.05
C GLN A 173 -16.41 41.71 18.61
N LEU A 174 -16.09 40.80 17.69
CA LEU A 174 -15.95 41.09 16.27
C LEU A 174 -16.92 40.20 15.49
N LYS A 175 -17.84 40.84 14.77
CA LYS A 175 -18.73 40.14 13.83
C LYS A 175 -17.99 39.85 12.54
N LEU A 176 -18.30 38.73 11.90
CA LEU A 176 -17.69 38.36 10.61
C LEU A 176 -17.77 39.49 9.57
N SER A 177 -18.91 40.20 9.51
CA SER A 177 -19.10 41.33 8.59
C SER A 177 -18.13 42.50 8.78
N GLN A 178 -17.41 42.57 9.91
CA GLN A 178 -16.42 43.62 10.20
C GLN A 178 -15.00 43.20 9.80
N ILE A 179 -14.75 41.90 9.67
CA ILE A 179 -13.41 41.31 9.49
C ILE A 179 -13.27 40.51 8.19
N SER A 180 -14.34 40.39 7.41
CA SER A 180 -14.37 39.68 6.13
C SER A 180 -15.00 40.53 5.04
N ALA A 181 -14.49 40.36 3.82
CA ALA A 181 -15.12 40.90 2.61
C ALA A 181 -16.31 40.06 2.13
N SER A 182 -16.54 38.86 2.71
CA SER A 182 -17.64 37.98 2.33
C SER A 182 -18.99 38.63 2.61
N THR A 183 -19.86 38.61 1.61
CA THR A 183 -21.24 39.09 1.76
C THR A 183 -22.13 38.00 2.34
N LYS A 184 -23.29 38.40 2.88
CA LYS A 184 -24.31 37.47 3.36
C LYS A 184 -24.76 36.44 2.29
N LYS A 185 -24.62 36.79 1.00
CA LYS A 185 -24.94 35.88 -0.11
C LYS A 185 -23.88 34.80 -0.27
N ASP A 186 -22.61 35.13 -0.08
CA ASP A 186 -21.50 34.18 -0.16
C ASP A 186 -21.56 33.14 0.97
N LEU A 187 -22.12 33.55 2.11
CA LEU A 187 -22.35 32.70 3.29
C LEU A 187 -23.75 32.05 3.31
N SER A 188 -24.49 32.13 2.20
CA SER A 188 -25.79 31.49 2.08
C SER A 188 -25.67 30.04 1.61
N PHE A 189 -26.56 29.18 2.09
CA PHE A 189 -26.59 27.77 1.73
C PHE A 189 -27.98 27.33 1.27
N SER A 190 -28.00 26.33 0.40
CA SER A 190 -29.21 25.72 -0.14
C SER A 190 -28.91 24.28 -0.55
N PHE A 191 -29.15 23.32 0.33
CA PHE A 191 -28.78 21.93 0.09
C PHE A 191 -29.83 20.93 0.56
N GLN A 192 -29.80 19.71 0.00
CA GLN A 192 -30.69 18.61 0.40
C GLN A 192 -30.04 17.65 1.39
N TYR A 193 -28.74 17.42 1.28
CA TYR A 193 -28.01 16.45 2.12
C TYR A 193 -26.96 17.15 2.98
N PHE A 194 -25.99 17.77 2.33
CA PHE A 194 -24.94 18.56 2.98
C PHE A 194 -24.48 19.69 2.06
N GLN A 195 -23.87 20.71 2.65
CA GLN A 195 -23.10 21.74 1.92
C GLN A 195 -21.97 22.24 2.80
N ILE A 196 -20.85 22.55 2.15
CA ILE A 196 -19.73 23.22 2.78
C ILE A 196 -19.85 24.71 2.45
N VAL A 197 -19.84 25.55 3.48
CA VAL A 197 -19.78 27.01 3.36
C VAL A 197 -18.38 27.45 3.72
N GLU A 198 -17.71 28.11 2.79
CA GLU A 198 -16.32 28.55 2.95
C GLU A 198 -16.24 30.07 2.96
N GLY A 199 -15.24 30.59 3.65
CA GLY A 199 -14.93 32.02 3.63
C GLY A 199 -13.60 32.29 4.29
N GLU A 200 -13.23 33.57 4.32
CA GLU A 200 -11.99 34.02 4.92
C GLU A 200 -12.19 35.34 5.66
N PHE A 201 -11.36 35.58 6.67
CA PHE A 201 -11.39 36.81 7.45
C PHE A 201 -10.01 37.16 7.97
N THR A 202 -9.78 38.46 8.16
CA THR A 202 -8.54 39.00 8.73
C THR A 202 -8.83 39.61 10.10
N LEU A 203 -8.12 39.15 11.13
CA LEU A 203 -8.22 39.74 12.46
C LEU A 203 -7.43 41.05 12.54
N PRO A 204 -7.94 42.08 13.24
CA PRO A 204 -7.18 43.28 13.54
C PRO A 204 -5.90 42.96 14.33
N GLU A 205 -4.87 43.79 14.16
CA GLU A 205 -3.69 43.73 15.01
C GLU A 205 -4.11 43.90 16.49
N ASN A 206 -3.50 43.11 17.38
CA ASN A 206 -3.78 43.05 18.82
C ASN A 206 -5.17 42.49 19.23
N PHE A 207 -5.88 41.81 18.33
CA PHE A 207 -7.05 41.02 18.71
C PHE A 207 -6.65 39.60 19.12
N LEU A 208 -6.97 39.22 20.35
CA LEU A 208 -6.76 37.86 20.89
C LEU A 208 -8.11 37.14 20.96
N PRO A 209 -8.44 36.27 20.00
CA PRO A 209 -9.68 35.52 20.00
C PRO A 209 -9.67 34.41 21.07
N GLU A 210 -10.78 34.25 21.77
CA GLU A 210 -10.96 33.24 22.83
C GLU A 210 -12.07 32.25 22.47
N LYS A 211 -13.17 32.76 21.91
CA LYS A 211 -14.38 31.99 21.61
C LYS A 211 -14.99 32.42 20.29
N LEU A 212 -15.55 31.46 19.56
CA LEU A 212 -16.30 31.68 18.32
C LEU A 212 -17.74 31.21 18.53
N GLU A 213 -18.72 32.08 18.30
CA GLU A 213 -20.14 31.72 18.26
C GLU A 213 -20.64 31.71 16.82
N LEU A 214 -20.98 30.52 16.33
CA LEU A 214 -21.52 30.28 15.00
C LEU A 214 -23.05 30.25 15.07
N ALA A 215 -23.69 31.13 14.30
CA ALA A 215 -25.13 31.21 14.14
C ALA A 215 -25.52 30.71 12.75
N THR A 216 -26.30 29.64 12.70
CA THR A 216 -26.95 29.15 11.47
C THR A 216 -28.40 29.62 11.45
N ILE A 217 -28.75 30.46 10.48
CA ILE A 217 -30.05 31.15 10.46
C ILE A 217 -30.87 30.72 9.25
N LEU A 218 -32.06 30.18 9.53
CA LEU A 218 -33.06 29.77 8.57
C LEU A 218 -34.16 30.83 8.57
N PRO A 219 -34.23 31.73 7.55
CA PRO A 219 -35.24 32.77 7.50
C PRO A 219 -36.63 32.17 7.29
N LYS A 220 -37.66 32.85 7.81
CA LYS A 220 -39.05 32.47 7.61
C LYS A 220 -39.42 32.58 6.13
N ASN A 221 -39.95 31.52 5.55
CA ASN A 221 -40.56 31.53 4.22
C ASN A 221 -41.91 30.78 4.25
N LYS A 222 -42.60 30.67 3.10
CA LYS A 222 -43.92 30.02 3.01
C LYS A 222 -43.91 28.55 3.49
N TRP A 223 -42.75 27.90 3.51
CA TRP A 223 -42.56 26.48 3.75
C TRP A 223 -41.54 26.15 4.83
N GLN A 224 -41.01 27.16 5.53
CA GLN A 224 -39.94 27.06 6.53
C GLN A 224 -40.21 28.08 7.64
N LYS A 225 -40.21 27.63 8.90
CA LYS A 225 -40.29 28.52 10.06
C LYS A 225 -38.95 29.23 10.26
N TYR A 226 -38.96 30.37 10.94
CA TYR A 226 -37.71 30.99 11.37
C TYR A 226 -37.02 30.06 12.38
N GLN A 227 -35.75 29.76 12.16
CA GLN A 227 -34.93 28.98 13.07
C GLN A 227 -33.53 29.59 13.14
N ARG A 228 -32.92 29.49 14.31
CA ARG A 228 -31.56 29.91 14.57
C ARG A 228 -30.92 28.85 15.46
N LEU A 229 -29.80 28.31 15.02
CA LEU A 229 -28.96 27.39 15.78
C LEU A 229 -27.66 28.11 16.11
N ASP A 230 -27.37 28.26 17.40
CA ASP A 230 -26.14 28.89 17.87
C ASP A 230 -25.24 27.80 18.48
N GLU A 231 -24.01 27.68 17.98
CA GLU A 231 -22.98 26.79 18.52
C GLU A 231 -21.75 27.58 18.93
N SER A 232 -21.19 27.22 20.08
CA SER A 232 -20.03 27.88 20.68
C SER A 232 -18.81 26.98 20.59
N PHE A 233 -17.71 27.52 20.08
CA PHE A 233 -16.43 26.84 19.91
C PHE A 233 -15.33 27.59 20.66
N ILE A 234 -14.41 26.85 21.29
CA ILE A 234 -13.22 27.41 21.92
C ILE A 234 -12.16 27.63 20.84
N TRP A 235 -11.62 28.84 20.73
CA TRP A 235 -10.70 29.20 19.64
C TRP A 235 -9.46 28.29 19.57
N GLY A 236 -8.85 28.00 20.73
CA GLY A 236 -7.65 27.17 20.81
C GLY A 236 -7.87 25.71 20.38
N GLU A 237 -9.10 25.20 20.41
CA GLU A 237 -9.42 23.84 19.94
C GLU A 237 -9.59 23.79 18.42
N LEU A 238 -10.15 24.86 17.83
CA LEU A 238 -10.35 24.95 16.38
C LEU A 238 -9.04 24.90 15.60
N LEU A 239 -7.96 25.46 16.13
CA LEU A 239 -6.64 25.44 15.49
C LEU A 239 -5.91 24.08 15.61
N LYS A 240 -6.28 23.24 16.59
CA LYS A 240 -5.65 21.93 16.80
C LYS A 240 -6.24 20.84 15.89
N ASN A 241 -7.47 21.01 15.44
CA ASN A 241 -8.17 20.07 14.54
C ASN A 241 -7.81 20.27 13.05
N THR A 242 -6.70 20.96 12.79
CA THR A 242 -6.13 21.13 11.46
C THR A 242 -5.24 19.92 11.14
N PRO A 243 -5.45 19.19 10.03
CA PRO A 243 -4.58 18.07 9.65
C PRO A 243 -3.13 18.50 9.38
#